data_AF-A0A7I0JFZ4-F1
#
_entry.id   AF-A0A7I0JFZ4-F1
#
_cell.length_a   1.000
_cell.length_b   1.000
_cell.length_c   1.000
_cell.angle_alpha   90.00
_cell.angle_beta   90.00
_cell.angle_gamma   90.00
#
_symmetry.space_group_name_H-M   'P 1'
#
loop_
_entity.id
_entity.type
_entity.pdbx_description
1 polymer ?
#
loop_
_entity_poly.entity_id
_entity_poly.type
_entity_poly.pdbx_seq_one_letter_code
_entity_poly.pdbx_strand_id
1 'polypeptide(L)'
;MARRPRRSHNGGPPLDDYDGPPWGKGDAYIFLAWQAAHAKAWKAPSRDVMLMRLERAERLGLTYEEYTLEILERGRHLGEDDTERIAEIRRARKRRRFSHLA
;
A
#
# COMPACT_ATOMS: atom_id res chain seq x y z
N MET A 1 -20.67 -25.05 20.51
CA MET A 1 -20.71 -23.57 20.64
C MET A 1 -19.41 -23.00 20.12
N ALA A 2 -19.43 -22.10 19.13
CA ALA A 2 -18.21 -21.44 18.67
C ALA A 2 -17.60 -20.66 19.86
N ARG A 3 -16.33 -20.94 20.19
CA ARG A 3 -15.63 -20.22 21.27
C ARG A 3 -15.64 -18.74 20.93
N ARG A 4 -16.16 -17.91 21.83
CA ARG A 4 -15.98 -16.46 21.73
C ARG A 4 -14.49 -16.18 21.51
N PRO A 5 -14.12 -15.33 20.55
CA PRO A 5 -12.75 -14.92 20.37
C PRO A 5 -12.21 -14.42 21.72
N ARG A 6 -10.97 -14.79 22.05
CA ARG A 6 -10.30 -14.18 23.20
C ARG A 6 -10.25 -12.67 22.98
N ARG A 7 -10.25 -11.89 24.07
CA ARG A 7 -10.27 -10.41 24.07
C ARG A 7 -9.15 -9.73 23.27
N SER A 8 -8.17 -10.49 22.76
CA SER A 8 -7.05 -10.06 21.92
C SER A 8 -7.11 -10.58 20.48
N HIS A 9 -8.20 -11.23 20.07
CA HIS A 9 -8.38 -11.79 18.72
C HIS A 9 -9.62 -11.18 18.06
N ASN A 10 -9.43 -10.59 16.88
CA ASN A 10 -10.51 -10.00 16.07
C ASN A 10 -11.15 -10.99 15.08
N GLY A 11 -10.77 -12.28 15.12
CA GLY A 11 -11.43 -13.34 14.38
C GLY A 11 -11.04 -13.52 12.90
N GLY A 12 -10.07 -12.74 12.40
CA GLY A 12 -9.67 -12.79 10.98
C GLY A 12 -10.57 -11.92 10.08
N PRO A 13 -10.05 -11.46 8.92
CA PRO A 13 -10.73 -10.47 8.10
C PRO A 13 -12.10 -11.02 7.70
N PRO A 14 -13.15 -10.19 7.75
CA PRO A 14 -14.41 -10.59 7.17
C PRO A 14 -14.18 -10.92 5.68
N LEU A 15 -14.84 -11.97 5.18
CA LEU A 15 -14.84 -12.29 3.75
C LEU A 15 -15.43 -11.11 2.96
N ASP A 16 -15.19 -11.07 1.64
CA ASP A 16 -15.40 -9.92 0.74
C ASP A 16 -16.84 -9.31 0.73
N ASP A 17 -17.77 -9.89 1.50
CA ASP A 17 -19.20 -9.57 1.55
C ASP A 17 -19.66 -9.06 2.95
N TYR A 18 -18.80 -8.39 3.72
CA TYR A 18 -19.11 -8.06 5.12
C TYR A 18 -19.83 -6.71 5.34
N ASP A 19 -21.13 -6.80 5.63
CA ASP A 19 -22.04 -5.66 5.77
C ASP A 19 -22.39 -5.24 7.22
N GLY A 20 -21.44 -5.13 8.17
CA GLY A 20 -21.82 -4.43 9.42
C GLY A 20 -20.75 -4.11 10.45
N PRO A 21 -21.02 -3.23 11.44
CA PRO A 21 -22.25 -2.53 11.75
C PRO A 21 -22.09 -1.01 11.96
N PRO A 22 -23.09 -0.24 11.56
CA PRO A 22 -23.53 0.93 12.29
C PRO A 22 -24.91 0.59 12.89
N TRP A 23 -24.91 -0.40 13.79
CA TRP A 23 -26.02 -0.97 14.57
C TRP A 23 -27.15 -1.78 13.89
N GLY A 24 -26.82 -2.55 12.85
CA GLY A 24 -27.46 -3.87 12.62
C GLY A 24 -26.76 -5.00 13.41
N LYS A 25 -27.26 -6.26 13.32
CA LYS A 25 -26.72 -7.45 14.05
C LYS A 25 -25.19 -7.62 13.82
N GLY A 26 -24.43 -7.73 14.90
CA GLY A 26 -22.98 -7.99 14.86
C GLY A 26 -22.29 -7.74 16.22
N ASP A 27 -21.05 -8.19 16.38
CA ASP A 27 -20.26 -7.92 17.59
C ASP A 27 -19.50 -6.58 17.45
N ALA A 28 -19.76 -5.65 18.37
CA ALA A 28 -19.18 -4.32 18.34
C ALA A 28 -17.64 -4.33 18.49
N TYR A 29 -17.09 -5.27 19.26
CA TYR A 29 -15.64 -5.37 19.43
C TYR A 29 -14.98 -5.86 18.13
N ILE A 30 -15.55 -6.87 17.49
CA ILE A 30 -15.04 -7.39 16.21
C ILE A 30 -15.04 -6.28 15.15
N PHE A 31 -16.11 -5.50 15.07
CA PHE A 31 -16.18 -4.37 14.13
C PHE A 31 -15.10 -3.32 14.35
N LEU A 32 -14.99 -2.79 15.57
CA LEU A 32 -14.04 -1.73 15.88
C LEU A 32 -12.60 -2.22 15.67
N ALA A 33 -12.34 -3.50 15.99
CA ALA A 33 -11.04 -4.11 15.74
C ALA A 33 -10.73 -4.18 14.24
N TRP A 34 -11.71 -4.50 13.39
CA TRP A 34 -11.54 -4.49 11.94
C TRP A 34 -11.39 -3.10 11.37
N GLN A 35 -12.22 -2.15 11.80
CA GLN A 35 -12.10 -0.76 11.40
C GLN A 35 -10.71 -0.20 11.73
N ALA A 36 -10.20 -0.48 12.93
CA ALA A 36 -8.87 -0.06 13.35
C ALA A 36 -7.75 -0.76 12.55
N ALA A 37 -7.87 -2.07 12.30
CA ALA A 37 -6.90 -2.81 11.50
C ALA A 37 -6.85 -2.31 10.05
N HIS A 38 -8.01 -2.07 9.44
CA HIS A 38 -8.15 -1.51 8.11
C HIS A 38 -7.54 -0.11 8.03
N ALA A 39 -7.90 0.79 8.95
CA ALA A 39 -7.33 2.13 9.03
C ALA A 39 -5.80 2.12 9.19
N LYS A 40 -5.26 1.15 9.96
CA LYS A 40 -3.83 0.98 10.13
C LYS A 40 -3.15 0.46 8.86
N ALA A 41 -3.75 -0.49 8.16
CA ALA A 41 -3.23 -1.06 6.92
C ALA A 41 -3.18 -0.02 5.80
N TRP A 42 -4.21 0.84 5.71
CA TRP A 42 -4.32 1.91 4.72
C TRP A 42 -3.79 3.26 5.21
N LYS A 43 -3.10 3.28 6.35
CA LYS A 43 -2.49 4.50 6.86
C LYS A 43 -1.40 4.94 5.88
N ALA A 44 -1.50 6.18 5.42
CA ALA A 44 -0.47 6.78 4.58
C ALA A 44 0.91 6.70 5.27
N PRO A 45 2.00 6.50 4.50
CA PRO A 45 3.35 6.56 5.05
C PRO A 45 3.58 7.90 5.75
N SER A 46 4.45 7.91 6.78
CA SER A 46 4.81 9.16 7.44
C SER A 46 5.46 10.13 6.46
N ARG A 47 5.34 11.44 6.73
CA ARG A 47 5.97 12.49 5.93
C ARG A 47 7.46 12.21 5.70
N ASP A 48 8.17 11.77 6.74
CA ASP A 48 9.61 11.49 6.64
C ASP A 48 9.91 10.32 5.70
N VAL A 49 9.06 9.28 5.69
CA VAL A 49 9.16 8.18 4.73
C VAL A 49 8.89 8.67 3.31
N MET A 50 7.93 9.57 3.13
CA MET A 50 7.65 10.17 1.82
C MET A 50 8.84 11.01 1.32
N LEU A 51 9.43 11.83 2.18
CA LEU A 51 10.62 12.64 1.85
C LEU A 51 11.82 11.76 1.53
N MET A 52 12.07 10.71 2.31
CA MET A 52 13.13 9.75 2.02
C MET A 52 12.93 9.06 0.66
N ARG A 53 11.70 8.68 0.32
CA ARG A 53 11.37 8.08 -0.99
C ARG A 53 11.56 9.09 -2.12
N LEU A 54 11.19 10.35 -1.91
CA LEU A 54 11.37 11.43 -2.88
C LEU A 54 12.87 11.66 -3.17
N GLU A 55 13.68 11.83 -2.12
CA GLU A 55 15.14 12.02 -2.25
C GLU A 55 15.80 10.86 -3.00
N ARG A 56 15.39 9.61 -2.70
CA ARG A 56 15.88 8.43 -3.42
C ARG A 56 15.45 8.42 -4.89
N ALA A 57 14.20 8.77 -5.17
CA ALA A 57 13.71 8.87 -6.54
C ALA A 57 14.51 9.91 -7.34
N GLU A 58 14.75 11.09 -6.77
CA GLU A 58 15.53 12.16 -7.37
C GLU A 58 16.96 11.73 -7.70
N ARG A 59 17.66 11.08 -6.76
CA ARG A 59 19.01 10.53 -7.01
C ARG A 59 19.05 9.55 -8.18
N LEU A 60 18.01 8.73 -8.32
CA LEU A 60 17.91 7.74 -9.40
C LEU A 60 17.31 8.31 -10.70
N GLY A 61 16.97 9.60 -10.75
CA GLY A 61 16.28 10.23 -11.89
C GLY A 61 14.92 9.60 -12.19
N LEU A 62 14.24 9.13 -11.15
CA LEU A 62 12.89 8.59 -11.16
C LEU A 62 11.91 9.61 -10.54
N THR A 63 10.64 9.47 -10.87
CA THR A 63 9.57 10.17 -10.15
C THR A 63 9.27 9.46 -8.82
N TYR A 64 8.69 10.19 -7.88
CA TYR A 64 8.22 9.62 -6.60
C TYR A 64 7.31 8.41 -6.82
N GLU A 65 6.40 8.50 -7.79
CA GLU A 65 5.46 7.43 -8.13
C GLU A 65 6.20 6.18 -8.62
N GLU A 66 7.11 6.33 -9.58
CA GLU A 66 7.91 5.21 -10.11
C GLU A 66 8.71 4.51 -9.02
N TYR A 67 9.40 5.26 -8.16
CA TYR A 67 10.15 4.69 -7.04
C TYR A 67 9.24 4.00 -6.02
N THR A 68 8.08 4.60 -5.73
CA THR A 68 7.12 4.07 -4.76
C THR A 68 6.45 2.80 -5.28
N LEU A 69 6.16 2.69 -6.57
CA LEU A 69 5.60 1.47 -7.17
C LEU A 69 6.55 0.28 -7.09
N GLU A 70 7.86 0.48 -7.17
CA GLU A 70 8.83 -0.60 -6.94
C GLU A 70 8.76 -1.14 -5.51
N ILE A 71 8.47 -0.28 -4.53
CA ILE A 71 8.28 -0.70 -3.15
C ILE A 71 6.93 -1.40 -2.98
N LEU A 72 5.85 -0.82 -3.51
CA LEU A 72 4.48 -1.30 -3.27
C LEU A 72 4.15 -2.59 -4.03
N GLU A 73 4.58 -2.72 -5.28
CA GLU A 73 4.26 -3.89 -6.12
C GLU A 73 5.30 -5.00 -5.98
N ARG A 74 6.58 -4.64 -5.83
CA ARG A 74 7.71 -5.58 -5.90
C ARG A 74 8.43 -5.76 -4.57
N GLY A 75 8.11 -4.94 -3.57
CA GLY A 75 8.81 -4.96 -2.28
C GLY A 75 10.28 -4.56 -2.38
N ARG A 76 10.71 -3.90 -3.47
CA ARG A 76 12.12 -3.64 -3.75
C ARG A 76 12.44 -2.16 -3.58
N HIS A 77 13.49 -1.89 -2.81
CA HIS A 77 14.10 -0.56 -2.74
C HIS A 77 15.20 -0.46 -3.79
N LEU A 78 15.01 0.42 -4.78
CA LEU A 78 16.05 0.65 -5.79
C LEU A 78 17.23 1.44 -5.21
N GLY A 79 18.44 1.05 -5.62
CA GLY A 79 19.70 1.75 -5.44
C GLY A 79 20.38 2.07 -6.78
N GLU A 80 21.58 2.65 -6.72
CA GLU A 80 22.34 3.06 -7.91
C GLU A 80 22.77 1.88 -8.79
N ASP A 81 22.97 0.71 -8.18
CA ASP A 81 23.35 -0.53 -8.88
C ASP A 81 22.22 -1.13 -9.72
N ASP A 82 20.96 -0.73 -9.48
CA ASP A 82 19.77 -1.23 -10.21
C ASP A 82 19.61 -0.59 -11.60
N THR A 83 20.73 -0.38 -12.30
CA THR A 83 20.83 0.39 -13.55
C THR A 83 19.89 -0.12 -14.64
N GLU A 84 19.79 -1.44 -14.83
CA GLU A 84 18.92 -2.06 -15.83
C GLU A 84 17.43 -1.78 -15.55
N ARG A 85 17.01 -1.95 -14.28
CA ARG A 85 15.62 -1.72 -13.88
C ARG A 85 15.25 -0.25 -13.99
N ILE A 86 16.15 0.65 -13.58
CA ILE A 86 15.98 2.10 -13.73
C ILE A 86 15.83 2.47 -15.21
N ALA A 87 16.65 1.89 -16.09
CA ALA A 87 16.55 2.12 -17.53
C ALA A 87 15.22 1.62 -18.11
N GLU A 88 14.72 0.46 -17.65
CA GLU A 88 13.42 -0.08 -18.04
C GLU A 88 12.26 0.86 -17.66
N ILE A 89 12.25 1.35 -16.42
CA ILE A 89 11.25 2.29 -15.92
C ILE A 89 11.24 3.56 -16.77
N ARG A 90 12.42 4.15 -17.02
CA ARG A 90 12.56 5.34 -17.87
C ARG A 90 12.05 5.11 -19.30
N ARG A 91 12.30 3.92 -19.88
CA ARG A 91 11.77 3.54 -21.21
C ARG A 91 10.25 3.41 -21.18
N ALA A 92 9.68 2.81 -20.15
CA ALA A 92 8.23 2.69 -19.98
C ALA A 92 7.55 4.08 -19.88
N ARG A 93 8.12 5.00 -19.10
CA ARG A 93 7.67 6.40 -19.05
C ARG A 93 7.70 7.07 -20.40
N LYS A 94 8.80 6.91 -21.15
CA LYS A 94 8.94 7.45 -22.51
C LYS A 94 7.84 6.92 -23.43
N ARG A 95 7.58 5.60 -23.42
CA ARG A 95 6.49 4.98 -24.20
C ARG A 95 5.11 5.55 -23.86
N ARG A 96 4.77 5.65 -22.56
CA ARG A 96 3.52 6.24 -22.08
C ARG A 96 3.34 7.70 -22.54
N ARG A 97 4.42 8.48 -22.54
CA ARG A 97 4.38 9.87 -23.01
C ARG A 97 4.06 9.94 -24.50
N PHE A 98 4.63 9.05 -25.31
CA PHE A 98 4.37 9.01 -26.75
C PHE A 98 2.98 8.49 -27.09
N SER A 99 2.45 7.52 -26.35
CA SER A 99 1.08 7.02 -26.57
C SER A 99 0.00 8.06 -26.25
N HIS A 100 0.30 9.08 -25.45
CA HIS A 100 -0.64 10.16 -25.13
C HIS A 100 -0.60 11.31 -26.15
N LEU A 101 0.35 11.28 -27.09
CA LEU A 101 0.56 12.31 -28.13
C LEU A 101 0.17 11.83 -29.54
N ALA A 102 -0.24 10.57 -29.67
CA ALA A 102 -0.71 9.95 -30.91
C ALA A 102 -2.22 9.72 -30.83
#